data_AF-A0A7M2YC09-F1
#
_entry.id   AF-A0A7M2YC09-F1
#
_cell.length_a   1.000
_cell.length_b   1.000
_cell.length_c   1.000
_cell.angle_alpha   90.00
_cell.angle_beta   90.00
_cell.angle_gamma   90.00
#
_symmetry.space_group_name_H-M   'P 1'
#
loop_
_entity.id
_entity.type
_entity.pdbx_description
1 polymer ?
#
loop_
_entity_poly.entity_id
_entity_poly.type
_entity_poly.pdbx_seq_one_letter_code
_entity_poly.pdbx_strand_id
1 'polypeptide(L)'
;MANHNLKTLSEVLNTLIKRGITKEISMNEKHQMVLGKDEKIYQPEDLCIVKSYRFEGDSSADDNAVLYLIQDTQGELCTLLDSYGSESNYSGEEFANFLRKLPVKETDEHNID
;
A
#
# COMPACT_ATOMS: atom_id res chain seq x y z
N MET A 1 -15.86 14.29 -23.52
CA MET A 1 -16.37 13.19 -22.67
C MET A 1 -15.35 13.04 -21.55
N ALA A 2 -15.71 13.43 -20.33
CA ALA A 2 -14.81 13.33 -19.19
C ALA A 2 -14.71 11.86 -18.80
N ASN A 3 -13.66 11.18 -19.28
CA ASN A 3 -13.31 9.87 -18.79
C ASN A 3 -12.87 10.06 -17.33
N HIS A 4 -13.79 9.86 -16.40
CA HIS A 4 -13.46 9.62 -15.00
C HIS A 4 -12.64 8.33 -15.00
N ASN A 5 -11.32 8.47 -15.12
CA ASN A 5 -10.40 7.35 -15.24
C ASN A 5 -10.27 6.76 -13.83
N LEU A 6 -11.27 5.96 -13.44
CA LEU A 6 -11.18 5.02 -12.34
C LEU A 6 -10.06 4.05 -12.71
N LYS A 7 -8.81 4.44 -12.47
CA LYS A 7 -7.67 3.57 -12.69
C LYS A 7 -7.91 2.35 -11.81
N THR A 8 -8.01 1.20 -12.45
CA THR A 8 -8.11 -0.07 -11.74
C THR A 8 -6.86 -0.27 -10.88
N LEU A 9 -6.95 -1.08 -9.82
CA LEU A 9 -5.80 -1.45 -8.99
C LEU A 9 -4.59 -1.84 -9.87
N SER A 10 -4.85 -2.69 -10.86
CA SER A 10 -3.87 -3.13 -11.86
C SER A 10 -3.22 -1.98 -12.64
N GLU A 11 -3.99 -0.96 -13.04
CA GLU A 11 -3.44 0.21 -13.73
C GLU A 11 -2.57 1.09 -12.83
N VAL A 12 -2.98 1.30 -11.57
CA VAL A 12 -2.20 2.08 -10.61
C VAL A 12 -0.91 1.36 -10.29
N LEU A 13 -0.95 0.06 -9.96
CA LEU A 13 0.23 -0.76 -9.75
C LEU A 13 1.17 -0.73 -10.96
N ASN A 14 0.65 -0.92 -12.17
CA ASN A 14 1.47 -0.87 -13.37
C ASN A 14 2.08 0.52 -13.62
N THR A 15 1.36 1.60 -13.26
CA THR A 15 1.90 2.97 -13.31
C THR A 15 3.04 3.17 -12.31
N LEU A 16 2.91 2.63 -11.09
CA LEU A 16 3.93 2.72 -10.06
C LEU A 16 5.18 1.93 -10.47
N ILE A 17 5.01 0.72 -11.00
CA ILE A 17 6.10 -0.08 -11.58
C ILE A 17 6.81 0.70 -12.70
N LYS A 18 6.05 1.36 -13.60
CA LYS A 18 6.63 2.22 -14.66
C LYS A 18 7.36 3.45 -14.13
N ARG A 19 6.97 3.98 -12.97
CA ARG A 19 7.67 5.07 -12.27
C ARG A 19 8.95 4.61 -11.58
N GLY A 20 9.26 3.30 -11.59
CA GLY A 20 10.40 2.71 -10.87
C GLY A 20 10.06 2.26 -9.45
N ILE A 21 8.78 2.35 -9.06
CA ILE A 21 8.28 1.86 -7.77
C ILE A 21 7.92 0.39 -7.99
N THR A 22 8.93 -0.47 -7.97
CA THR A 22 8.79 -1.93 -8.08
C THR A 22 8.84 -2.62 -6.71
N LYS A 23 8.99 -1.82 -5.67
CA LYS A 23 9.16 -2.25 -4.29
C LYS A 23 7.80 -2.38 -3.61
N GLU A 24 7.43 -3.62 -3.32
CA GLU A 24 6.22 -3.93 -2.56
C GLU A 24 6.60 -4.33 -1.13
N ILE A 25 5.90 -3.79 -0.15
CA ILE A 25 5.99 -4.19 1.25
C ILE A 25 4.82 -5.13 1.54
N SER A 26 5.08 -6.17 2.31
CA SER A 26 4.08 -7.09 2.82
C SER A 26 4.38 -7.44 4.27
N MET A 27 3.36 -7.80 5.03
CA MET A 27 3.51 -8.22 6.42
C MET A 27 3.82 -9.72 6.46
N ASN A 28 4.92 -10.09 7.11
CA ASN A 28 5.27 -11.50 7.32
C ASN A 28 4.55 -12.08 8.55
N GLU A 29 4.64 -13.41 8.70
CA GLU A 29 4.05 -14.18 9.84
C GLU A 29 4.47 -13.67 11.23
N LYS A 30 5.56 -12.91 11.32
CA LYS A 30 6.07 -12.28 12.54
C LYS A 30 5.52 -10.87 12.79
N HIS A 31 4.53 -10.42 12.03
CA HIS A 31 3.98 -9.06 12.10
C HIS A 31 5.00 -7.97 11.78
N GLN A 32 5.98 -8.29 10.92
CA GLN A 32 7.03 -7.37 10.48
C GLN A 32 6.77 -6.98 9.03
N MET A 33 6.91 -5.70 8.71
CA MET A 33 6.83 -5.22 7.33
C MET A 33 8.13 -5.56 6.62
N VAL A 34 8.02 -6.33 5.55
CA VAL A 34 9.18 -6.75 4.77
C VAL A 34 8.99 -6.40 3.32
N LEU A 35 10.08 -6.01 2.68
CA LEU A 35 10.09 -5.63 1.28
C LEU A 35 10.32 -6.86 0.42
N GLY A 36 9.38 -7.14 -0.48
CA GLY A 36 9.40 -8.31 -1.36
C GLY A 36 9.42 -9.62 -0.58
N LYS A 37 10.30 -10.55 -0.98
CA LYS A 37 10.44 -11.88 -0.36
C LYS A 37 11.37 -11.86 0.86
N ASP A 38 11.05 -11.04 1.86
CA ASP A 38 11.83 -10.93 3.11
C ASP A 38 13.25 -10.34 2.92
N GLU A 39 13.47 -9.54 1.87
CA GLU A 39 14.81 -9.04 1.53
C GLU A 39 15.30 -7.97 2.53
N LYS A 40 14.35 -7.20 3.09
CA LYS A 40 14.62 -6.18 4.09
C LYS A 40 13.41 -5.98 5.02
N ILE A 41 13.67 -5.96 6.32
CA ILE A 41 12.67 -5.69 7.34
C ILE A 41 12.66 -4.20 7.66
N TYR A 42 11.48 -3.60 7.62
CA TYR A 42 11.25 -2.20 7.93
C TYR A 42 10.51 -2.06 9.26
N GLN A 43 10.97 -1.10 10.07
CA GLN A 43 10.28 -0.72 11.30
C GLN A 43 9.26 0.39 11.01
N PRO A 44 8.23 0.55 11.84
CA PRO A 44 7.26 1.62 11.64
C PRO A 44 7.87 3.01 11.78
N GLU A 45 9.05 3.12 12.41
CA GLU A 45 9.79 4.38 12.55
C GLU A 45 10.56 4.73 11.27
N ASP A 46 10.92 3.73 10.46
CA ASP A 46 11.65 3.93 9.20
C ASP A 46 10.73 4.25 8.01
N LEU A 47 9.45 3.93 8.15
CA LEU A 47 8.46 4.04 7.10
C LEU A 47 7.53 5.22 7.37
N CYS A 48 7.11 5.90 6.32
CA CYS A 48 6.20 7.02 6.42
C CYS A 48 5.09 6.90 5.39
N ILE A 49 3.82 6.90 5.82
CA ILE A 49 2.70 6.87 4.88
C ILE A 49 2.63 8.22 4.18
N VAL A 50 2.85 8.21 2.86
CA VAL A 50 2.76 9.41 2.02
C VAL A 50 1.40 9.54 1.34
N LYS A 51 0.75 8.41 1.03
CA LYS A 51 -0.57 8.38 0.40
C LYS A 51 -1.28 7.05 0.61
N SER A 52 -2.61 7.04 0.52
CA SER A 52 -3.41 5.82 0.44
C SER A 52 -4.41 5.92 -0.72
N TYR A 53 -4.56 4.82 -1.45
CA TYR A 53 -5.51 4.66 -2.54
C TYR A 53 -6.45 3.52 -2.19
N ARG A 54 -7.72 3.84 -2.02
CA ARG A 54 -8.75 2.84 -1.76
C ARG A 54 -9.39 2.45 -3.08
N PHE A 55 -9.34 1.17 -3.40
CA PHE A 55 -10.00 0.57 -4.55
C PHE A 55 -11.20 -0.22 -4.05
N GLU A 56 -12.38 0.17 -4.53
CA GLU A 56 -13.63 -0.54 -4.31
C GLU A 56 -13.95 -1.24 -5.63
N GLY A 57 -13.81 -2.57 -5.65
CA GLY A 57 -14.11 -3.37 -6.85
C GLY A 57 -15.61 -3.43 -7.12
N ASP A 58 -16.01 -3.15 -8.37
CA ASP A 58 -17.42 -3.06 -8.79
C ASP A 58 -18.12 -4.43 -8.86
N SER A 59 -17.38 -5.54 -8.87
CA SER A 59 -17.90 -6.86 -9.31
C SER A 59 -18.13 -7.90 -8.22
N SER A 60 -17.43 -7.84 -7.08
CA SER A 60 -17.65 -8.76 -5.95
C SER A 60 -17.14 -8.10 -4.67
N ALA A 61 -17.83 -8.29 -3.55
CA ALA A 61 -17.45 -7.79 -2.22
C ALA A 61 -16.06 -8.26 -1.72
N ASP A 62 -15.39 -9.10 -2.50
CA ASP A 62 -14.07 -9.70 -2.25
C ASP A 62 -12.91 -8.92 -2.91
N ASP A 63 -13.19 -7.94 -3.79
CA ASP A 63 -12.17 -7.17 -4.52
C ASP A 63 -11.90 -5.79 -3.90
N ASN A 64 -12.08 -5.66 -2.57
CA ASN A 64 -11.75 -4.42 -1.88
C ASN A 64 -10.26 -4.44 -1.51
N ALA A 65 -9.53 -3.45 -2.00
CA ALA A 65 -8.10 -3.33 -1.71
C ALA A 65 -7.72 -1.89 -1.38
N VAL A 66 -6.79 -1.72 -0.45
CA VAL A 66 -6.21 -0.42 -0.10
C VAL A 66 -4.72 -0.47 -0.38
N LEU A 67 -4.27 0.37 -1.30
CA LEU A 67 -2.85 0.54 -1.62
C LEU A 67 -2.31 1.74 -0.86
N TYR A 68 -1.42 1.49 0.10
CA TYR A 68 -0.68 2.53 0.79
C TYR A 68 0.64 2.78 0.08
N LEU A 69 0.91 4.03 -0.28
CA LEU A 69 2.21 4.48 -0.72
C LEU A 69 2.99 4.92 0.51
N ILE A 70 4.13 4.28 0.73
CA ILE A 70 4.98 4.47 1.88
C ILE A 70 6.35 4.90 1.39
N GLN A 71 6.97 5.85 2.08
CA GLN A 71 8.34 6.28 1.84
C GLN A 71 9.23 5.82 2.98
N ASP A 72 10.37 5.23 2.64
CA ASP A 72 11.42 4.90 3.60
C ASP A 72 12.26 6.14 3.98
N THR A 73 13.00 6.08 5.08
CA THR A 73 13.98 7.10 5.48
C THR A 73 14.99 7.47 4.39
N GLN A 74 15.31 6.54 3.49
CA GLN A 74 16.20 6.79 2.34
C GLN A 74 15.53 7.55 1.19
N GLY A 75 14.24 7.85 1.30
CA GLY A 75 13.44 8.48 0.26
C GLY A 75 12.89 7.49 -0.78
N GLU A 76 13.11 6.18 -0.59
CA GLU A 76 12.59 5.15 -1.48
C GLU A 76 11.10 4.95 -1.29
N LEU A 77 10.35 5.04 -2.39
CA LEU A 77 8.91 4.80 -2.39
C LEU A 77 8.62 3.31 -2.55
N CYS A 78 7.72 2.82 -1.71
CA CYS A 78 7.27 1.44 -1.67
C CYS A 78 5.73 1.41 -1.64
N THR A 79 5.16 0.35 -2.18
CA THR A 79 3.72 0.12 -2.18
C THR A 79 3.36 -0.97 -1.19
N LEU A 80 2.33 -0.76 -0.41
CA LEU A 80 1.77 -1.73 0.51
C LEU A 80 0.32 -1.99 0.10
N LEU A 81 0.06 -3.14 -0.50
CA LEU A 81 -1.27 -3.54 -0.91
C LEU A 81 -1.95 -4.33 0.22
N ASP A 82 -3.08 -3.82 0.69
CA ASP A 82 -3.94 -4.46 1.67
C ASP A 82 -5.24 -4.89 0.98
N SER A 83 -5.29 -6.13 0.50
CA SER A 83 -6.49 -6.74 -0.04
C SER A 83 -7.31 -7.34 1.11
N TYR A 84 -8.43 -6.71 1.45
CA TYR A 84 -9.33 -7.16 2.51
C TYR A 84 -10.58 -7.82 1.89
N GLY A 85 -10.68 -9.14 2.05
CA GLY A 85 -11.82 -9.98 1.65
C GLY A 85 -12.59 -10.56 2.83
N SER A 86 -13.74 -11.19 2.54
CA SER A 86 -14.71 -11.67 3.55
C SER A 86 -14.20 -12.82 4.45
N GLU A 87 -13.09 -13.45 4.09
CA GLU A 87 -12.35 -14.38 4.96
C GLU A 87 -11.07 -13.71 5.46
N SER A 88 -11.21 -12.87 6.49
CA SER A 88 -10.09 -12.29 7.22
C SER A 88 -9.35 -13.37 8.00
N ASN A 89 -8.47 -14.13 7.32
CA ASN A 89 -7.55 -15.06 7.96
C ASN A 89 -6.26 -14.35 8.46
N TYR A 90 -6.13 -13.05 8.18
CA TYR A 90 -5.23 -12.16 8.90
C TYR A 90 -6.05 -11.37 9.91
N SER A 91 -5.81 -11.61 11.20
CA SER A 91 -6.28 -10.75 12.28
C SER A 91 -5.72 -9.35 12.05
N GLY A 92 -6.47 -8.52 11.33
CA GLY A 92 -6.10 -7.17 10.88
C GLY A 92 -5.81 -6.16 11.99
N GLU A 93 -5.79 -6.58 13.25
CA GLU A 93 -5.37 -5.76 14.38
C GLU A 93 -3.89 -5.41 14.30
N GLU A 94 -3.01 -6.36 13.99
CA GLU A 94 -1.56 -6.09 13.98
C GLU A 94 -1.16 -5.19 12.81
N PHE A 95 -1.72 -5.44 11.62
CA PHE A 95 -1.52 -4.58 10.45
C PHE A 95 -2.05 -3.16 10.70
N ALA A 96 -3.28 -3.04 11.21
CA ALA A 96 -3.86 -1.74 11.55
C ALA A 96 -3.08 -1.02 12.67
N ASN A 97 -2.57 -1.77 13.65
CA ASN A 97 -1.75 -1.23 14.72
C ASN A 97 -0.40 -0.74 14.18
N PHE A 98 0.20 -1.48 13.26
CA PHE A 98 1.40 -1.05 12.55
C PHE A 98 1.14 0.24 11.76
N LEU A 99 0.09 0.29 10.94
CA LEU A 99 -0.30 1.49 10.21
C LEU A 99 -0.53 2.70 11.15
N ARG A 100 -1.13 2.48 12.32
CA ARG A 100 -1.30 3.54 13.34
C ARG A 100 0.01 4.01 13.96
N LYS A 101 1.04 3.16 14.00
CA LYS A 101 2.38 3.52 14.47
C LYS A 101 3.17 4.26 13.40
N LEU A 102 2.84 4.07 12.13
CA LEU A 102 3.52 4.77 11.05
C LEU A 102 3.26 6.27 11.12
N PRO A 103 4.31 7.12 11.04
CA PRO A 103 4.13 8.54 10.83
C PRO A 103 3.43 8.78 9.49
N VAL A 104 2.36 9.57 9.50
CA VAL A 104 1.65 9.99 8.27
C VAL A 104 2.18 11.35 7.84
N LYS A 105 2.80 11.41 6.66
CA LYS A 105 3.18 12.65 5.97
C LYS A 105 2.42 12.71 4.66
N GLU A 106 1.12 12.97 4.75
CA GLU A 106 0.29 13.19 3.59
C GLU A 106 0.84 14.40 2.81
N THR A 107 1.48 14.11 1.68
CA THR A 107 2.11 15.13 0.83
C THR A 107 1.36 15.16 -0.49
N ASP A 108 0.79 16.32 -0.83
CA ASP A 108 -0.03 16.50 -2.04
C ASP A 108 0.79 16.31 -3.35
N GLU A 109 2.12 16.40 -3.26
CA GLU A 109 3.07 16.22 -4.37
C GLU A 109 3.01 14.84 -5.05
N HIS A 110 2.41 13.83 -4.41
CA HIS A 110 2.24 12.49 -4.99
C HIS A 110 0.85 12.26 -5.62
N ASN A 111 0.08 13.32 -5.91
CA ASN A 111 -1.13 13.19 -6.73
C ASN A 111 -0.81 12.58 -8.10
N ILE A 112 -1.49 11.47 -8.41
CA ILE A 112 -1.49 10.87 -9.74
C ILE A 112 -2.67 11.51 -10.48
N ASP A 113 -2.53 12.77 -10.89
CA ASP A 113 -3.46 13.41 -11.84
C ASP A 113 -3.33 12.75 -13.24
#